data_AF-A0A2V7VRH9-F1
#
_entry.id   AF-A0A2V7VRH9-F1
#
_cell.length_a   1.000
_cell.length_b   1.000
_cell.length_c   1.000
_cell.angle_alpha   90.00
_cell.angle_beta   90.00
_cell.angle_gamma   90.00
#
_symmetry.space_group_name_H-M   'P 1'
#
loop_
_entity.id
_entity.type
_entity.pdbx_description
1 polymer ?
#
loop_
_entity_poly.entity_id
_entity_poly.type
_entity_poly.pdbx_seq_one_letter_code
_entity_poly.pdbx_strand_id
1 'polypeptide(L)'
;MNASPGSSRGTGGRALVLLFLLTLPLVTPKIRGADEIEGFAYLRSLVFDHDLEFGDEYQHFYAADPAGLAGFKSTFLDRRETETGRHINFAPLGSALLWAPFYLLAHAGVLVGRALGGGTAADGFSWPYVAAVCYSSALYGLAGLLLVHDTLRRHGAIPEPAASLAVGALWLATPLLYYMTVAPAFSHAASVFAVALLVWLGLRAATRAEAGAFDWALAGAAGGLAALVREQDGLFLLFPAGLLAAQGLTRRAGWATLRRGLAMGAAAGLVFLPQLLAYRTLTGRPSPSRLVARKMSWSSPHLLQVL
;
A
#
# COMPACT_ATOMS: atom_id res chain seq x y z
N MET A 1 -26.75 37.14 -11.35
CA MET A 1 -26.63 36.58 -9.99
C MET A 1 -25.27 35.91 -9.89
N ASN A 2 -24.32 36.58 -9.24
CA ASN A 2 -22.94 36.11 -9.10
C ASN A 2 -22.86 35.06 -7.99
N ALA A 3 -22.70 33.80 -8.37
CA ALA A 3 -22.32 32.75 -7.41
C ALA A 3 -20.87 32.98 -6.98
N SER A 4 -20.65 33.19 -5.69
CA SER A 4 -19.33 33.29 -5.07
C SER A 4 -18.49 32.03 -5.36
N PRO A 5 -17.24 32.12 -5.85
CA PRO A 5 -16.41 30.94 -6.15
C PRO A 5 -15.87 30.17 -4.93
N GLY A 6 -16.34 30.47 -3.72
CA GLY A 6 -15.70 30.07 -2.46
C GLY A 6 -16.29 28.86 -1.73
N SER A 7 -17.57 28.50 -1.93
CA SER A 7 -18.27 27.57 -1.02
C SER A 7 -18.25 26.10 -1.43
N SER A 8 -17.95 25.76 -2.68
CA SER A 8 -18.02 24.38 -3.20
C SER A 8 -16.72 23.58 -3.10
N ARG A 9 -15.60 24.21 -2.71
CA ARG A 9 -14.29 23.51 -2.68
C ARG A 9 -14.20 22.41 -1.62
N GLY A 10 -15.05 22.43 -0.59
CA GLY A 10 -15.03 21.46 0.50
C GLY A 10 -16.21 20.48 0.57
N THR A 11 -17.26 20.69 -0.24
CA THR A 11 -18.51 19.90 -0.10
C THR A 11 -18.37 18.47 -0.65
N GLY A 12 -17.67 18.30 -1.77
CA GLY A 12 -17.47 16.99 -2.41
C GLY A 12 -16.62 16.02 -1.58
N GLY A 13 -15.46 16.47 -1.12
CA GLY A 13 -14.61 15.67 -0.23
C GLY A 13 -15.30 15.28 1.07
N ARG A 14 -16.10 16.18 1.66
CA ARG A 14 -16.94 15.86 2.83
C ARG A 14 -17.97 14.78 2.53
N ALA A 15 -18.61 14.80 1.35
CA ALA A 15 -19.54 13.75 0.96
C ALA A 15 -18.87 12.38 0.85
N LEU A 16 -17.65 12.31 0.29
CA LEU A 16 -16.86 11.07 0.26
C LEU A 16 -16.51 10.57 1.66
N VAL A 17 -16.13 11.47 2.58
CA VAL A 17 -15.85 11.11 3.98
C VAL A 17 -17.11 10.60 4.68
N LEU A 18 -18.26 11.27 4.51
CA LEU A 18 -19.52 10.82 5.09
C LEU A 18 -19.92 9.44 4.57
N LEU A 19 -19.78 9.22 3.26
CA LEU A 19 -20.01 7.91 2.65
C LEU A 19 -19.06 6.85 3.20
N PHE A 20 -17.77 7.18 3.40
CA PHE A 20 -16.81 6.30 4.07
C PHE A 20 -17.23 5.91 5.47
N LEU A 21 -17.68 6.86 6.29
CA LEU A 21 -18.18 6.56 7.64
C LEU A 21 -19.35 5.58 7.61
N LEU A 22 -20.23 5.66 6.61
CA LEU A 22 -21.33 4.70 6.41
C LEU A 22 -20.84 3.29 6.03
N THR A 23 -19.64 3.15 5.46
CA THR A 23 -19.05 1.84 5.11
C THR A 23 -18.25 1.21 6.24
N LEU A 24 -17.88 1.95 7.30
CA LEU A 24 -17.11 1.41 8.42
C LEU A 24 -17.73 0.17 9.09
N PRO A 25 -19.07 0.08 9.29
CA PRO A 25 -19.70 -1.12 9.81
C PRO A 25 -19.58 -2.34 8.90
N LEU A 26 -19.28 -2.15 7.61
CA LEU A 26 -19.08 -3.24 6.65
C LEU A 26 -17.68 -3.85 6.75
N VAL A 27 -16.73 -3.17 7.42
CA VAL A 27 -15.36 -3.68 7.59
C VAL A 27 -15.39 -4.95 8.44
N THR A 28 -14.90 -6.05 7.88
CA THR A 28 -14.73 -7.32 8.59
C THR A 28 -13.29 -7.43 9.08
N PRO A 29 -13.01 -7.19 10.38
CA PRO A 29 -11.65 -7.22 10.92
C PRO A 29 -11.19 -8.67 11.11
N LYS A 30 -10.81 -9.31 10.01
CA LYS A 30 -10.35 -10.70 9.95
C LYS A 30 -9.23 -10.82 8.92
N ILE A 31 -8.32 -11.75 9.18
CA ILE A 31 -7.24 -12.18 8.28
C ILE A 31 -7.51 -13.64 7.96
N ARG A 32 -7.64 -13.97 6.68
CA ARG A 32 -8.05 -15.29 6.17
C ARG A 32 -7.27 -15.69 4.93
N GLY A 33 -6.94 -14.74 4.07
CA GLY A 33 -6.29 -15.02 2.78
C GLY A 33 -4.79 -15.26 2.94
N ALA A 34 -4.21 -16.07 2.04
CA ALA A 34 -2.77 -16.28 1.97
C ALA A 34 -2.01 -14.94 1.91
N ASP A 35 -2.35 -14.09 0.95
CA ASP A 35 -1.74 -12.76 0.78
C ASP A 35 -1.90 -11.85 2.01
N GLU A 36 -3.03 -11.96 2.73
CA GLU A 36 -3.27 -11.19 3.96
C GLU A 36 -2.35 -11.65 5.09
N ILE A 37 -2.22 -12.97 5.25
CA ILE A 37 -1.36 -13.59 6.26
C ILE A 37 0.11 -13.22 5.99
N GLU A 38 0.57 -13.33 4.75
CA GLU A 38 1.94 -13.01 4.36
C GLU A 38 2.30 -11.55 4.65
N GLY A 39 1.40 -10.61 4.33
CA GLY A 39 1.61 -9.19 4.62
C GLY A 39 1.56 -8.88 6.12
N PHE A 40 0.62 -9.48 6.85
CA PHE A 40 0.49 -9.30 8.30
C PHE A 40 1.68 -9.88 9.06
N ALA A 41 2.26 -10.98 8.58
CA ALA A 41 3.34 -11.67 9.29
C ALA A 41 4.55 -10.77 9.53
N TYR A 42 4.91 -9.91 8.57
CA TYR A 42 5.95 -8.90 8.76
C TYR A 42 5.72 -8.02 10.00
N LEU A 43 4.49 -7.60 10.28
CA LEU A 43 4.20 -6.76 11.44
C LEU A 43 4.49 -7.50 12.74
N ARG A 44 3.89 -8.68 12.91
CA ARG A 44 3.95 -9.40 14.17
C ARG A 44 5.36 -9.92 14.43
N SER A 45 6.04 -10.51 13.44
CA SER A 45 7.42 -10.98 13.61
C SER A 45 8.39 -9.84 13.93
N LEU A 46 8.29 -8.68 13.27
CA LEU A 46 9.19 -7.56 13.56
C LEU A 46 8.96 -6.94 14.96
N VAL A 47 7.69 -6.83 15.36
CA VAL A 47 7.31 -6.17 16.63
C VAL A 47 7.54 -7.07 17.83
N PHE A 48 7.25 -8.37 17.72
CA PHE A 48 7.30 -9.31 18.84
C PHE A 48 8.54 -10.19 18.85
N ASP A 49 8.92 -10.73 17.69
CA ASP A 49 9.96 -11.75 17.58
C ASP A 49 11.32 -11.15 17.14
N HIS A 50 11.30 -9.91 16.66
CA HIS A 50 12.45 -9.14 16.17
C HIS A 50 13.23 -9.85 15.06
N ASP A 51 12.53 -10.60 14.21
CA ASP A 51 13.10 -11.30 13.08
C ASP A 51 12.23 -11.21 11.81
N LEU A 52 12.69 -11.90 10.77
CA LEU A 52 11.93 -12.14 9.54
C LEU A 52 11.77 -13.65 9.36
N GLU A 53 11.15 -14.29 10.34
CA GLU A 53 10.76 -15.70 10.31
C GLU A 53 9.27 -15.86 10.60
N PHE A 54 8.50 -16.29 9.61
CA PHE A 54 7.03 -16.21 9.67
C PHE A 54 6.35 -17.50 10.15
N GLY A 55 7.12 -18.44 10.69
CA GLY A 55 6.62 -19.78 11.00
C GLY A 55 5.51 -19.78 12.03
N ASP A 56 5.65 -18.96 13.06
CA ASP A 56 4.70 -18.89 14.17
C ASP A 56 3.37 -18.27 13.71
N GLU A 57 3.41 -17.22 12.88
CA GLU A 57 2.24 -16.58 12.27
C GLU A 57 1.52 -17.56 11.35
N TYR A 58 2.27 -18.19 10.47
CA TYR A 58 1.69 -19.11 9.49
C TYR A 58 1.04 -20.29 10.20
N GLN A 59 1.68 -20.82 11.26
CA GLN A 59 1.13 -21.90 12.05
C GLN A 59 -0.11 -21.44 12.84
N HIS A 60 -0.11 -20.23 13.39
CA HIS A 60 -1.25 -19.63 14.08
C HIS A 60 -2.49 -19.58 13.16
N PHE A 61 -2.35 -18.99 11.98
CA PHE A 61 -3.47 -18.87 11.04
C PHE A 61 -3.90 -20.22 10.47
N TYR A 62 -2.95 -21.09 10.13
CA TYR A 62 -3.27 -22.44 9.65
C TYR A 62 -4.05 -23.25 10.70
N ALA A 63 -3.65 -23.20 11.97
CA ALA A 63 -4.34 -23.91 13.05
C ALA A 63 -5.79 -23.45 13.24
N ALA A 64 -6.11 -22.20 12.89
CA ALA A 64 -7.46 -21.66 12.96
C ALA A 64 -8.37 -22.10 11.80
N ASP A 65 -7.83 -22.41 10.63
CA ASP A 65 -8.58 -22.94 9.47
C ASP A 65 -7.75 -23.92 8.61
N PRO A 66 -7.51 -25.16 9.09
CA PRO A 66 -6.65 -26.11 8.37
C PRO A 66 -7.18 -26.51 6.99
N ALA A 67 -8.51 -26.54 6.84
CA ALA A 67 -9.17 -26.95 5.60
C ALA A 67 -9.10 -25.84 4.55
N GLY A 68 -9.41 -24.59 4.92
CA GLY A 68 -9.31 -23.44 4.02
C GLY A 68 -7.87 -23.09 3.64
N LEU A 69 -6.89 -23.42 4.49
CA LEU A 69 -5.48 -23.09 4.31
C LEU A 69 -4.59 -24.29 3.93
N ALA A 70 -5.16 -25.39 3.44
CA ALA A 70 -4.37 -26.54 2.98
C ALA A 70 -3.34 -26.19 1.89
N GLY A 71 -3.76 -25.38 0.90
CA GLY A 71 -2.87 -24.89 -0.16
C GLY A 71 -1.79 -23.94 0.38
N PHE A 72 -2.16 -23.08 1.34
CA PHE A 72 -1.24 -22.19 2.04
C PHE A 72 -0.16 -22.98 2.77
N LYS A 73 -0.55 -23.98 3.57
CA LYS A 73 0.42 -24.85 4.28
C LYS A 73 1.42 -25.48 3.31
N SER A 74 0.93 -26.06 2.21
CA SER A 74 1.79 -26.74 1.23
C SER A 74 2.85 -25.84 0.58
N THR A 75 2.63 -24.52 0.58
CA THR A 75 3.51 -23.53 -0.05
C THR A 75 4.36 -22.80 0.97
N PHE A 76 3.77 -22.37 2.08
CA PHE A 76 4.39 -21.43 3.01
C PHE A 76 4.88 -22.09 4.29
N LEU A 77 4.21 -23.15 4.79
CA LEU A 77 4.64 -23.89 6.00
C LEU A 77 5.52 -25.10 5.70
N ASP A 78 5.27 -25.82 4.60
CA ASP A 78 5.99 -27.07 4.30
C ASP A 78 7.28 -26.84 3.50
N ARG A 79 7.40 -25.67 2.87
CA ARG A 79 8.57 -25.31 2.07
C ARG A 79 9.36 -24.19 2.74
N ARG A 80 10.63 -24.11 2.36
CA ARG A 80 11.58 -23.11 2.82
C ARG A 80 12.33 -22.52 1.63
N GLU A 81 12.82 -21.31 1.82
CA GLU A 81 13.80 -20.71 0.91
C GLU A 81 15.08 -21.55 0.91
N THR A 82 15.59 -21.87 -0.29
CA THR A 82 16.68 -22.84 -0.43
C THR A 82 18.01 -22.35 0.15
N GLU A 83 18.24 -21.04 0.17
CA GLU A 83 19.53 -20.46 0.59
C GLU A 83 19.56 -20.13 2.08
N THR A 84 18.44 -19.72 2.65
CA THR A 84 18.36 -19.22 4.02
C THR A 84 17.66 -20.19 4.97
N GLY A 85 16.90 -21.16 4.45
CA GLY A 85 16.09 -22.07 5.24
C GLY A 85 14.87 -21.42 5.91
N ARG A 86 14.55 -20.16 5.57
CA ARG A 86 13.41 -19.42 6.14
C ARG A 86 12.09 -19.77 5.47
N HIS A 87 10.96 -19.52 6.15
CA HIS A 87 9.64 -19.63 5.53
C HIS A 87 9.52 -18.69 4.32
N ILE A 88 8.87 -19.18 3.27
CA ILE A 88 8.65 -18.42 2.04
C ILE A 88 7.63 -17.30 2.33
N ASN A 89 7.86 -16.12 1.74
CA ASN A 89 6.91 -15.02 1.73
C ASN A 89 7.03 -14.30 0.39
N PHE A 90 5.90 -14.16 -0.30
CA PHE A 90 5.77 -13.48 -1.58
C PHE A 90 5.30 -12.04 -1.43
N ALA A 91 4.74 -11.67 -0.29
CA ALA A 91 4.28 -10.32 -0.04
C ALA A 91 5.47 -9.35 0.13
N PRO A 92 5.39 -8.17 -0.50
CA PRO A 92 6.23 -7.03 -0.16
C PRO A 92 5.92 -6.50 1.25
N LEU A 93 6.91 -5.87 1.88
CA LEU A 93 6.78 -5.38 3.26
C LEU A 93 5.99 -4.06 3.38
N GLY A 94 5.71 -3.37 2.28
CA GLY A 94 5.22 -1.99 2.31
C GLY A 94 3.86 -1.82 2.98
N SER A 95 2.94 -2.78 2.79
CA SER A 95 1.65 -2.75 3.50
C SER A 95 1.83 -2.85 5.00
N ALA A 96 2.72 -3.75 5.47
CA ALA A 96 3.07 -3.85 6.88
C ALA A 96 3.62 -2.53 7.43
N LEU A 97 4.50 -1.84 6.72
CA LEU A 97 5.02 -0.54 7.17
C LEU A 97 3.93 0.54 7.30
N LEU A 98 2.96 0.56 6.38
CA LEU A 98 1.83 1.49 6.46
C LEU A 98 0.91 1.15 7.64
N TRP A 99 0.69 -0.13 7.93
CA TRP A 99 -0.12 -0.56 9.06
C TRP A 99 0.58 -0.40 10.41
N ALA A 100 1.91 -0.42 10.46
CA ALA A 100 2.73 -0.40 11.67
C ALA A 100 2.35 0.69 12.68
N PRO A 101 2.16 1.99 12.33
CA PRO A 101 1.77 3.00 13.31
C PRO A 101 0.44 2.68 14.01
N PHE A 102 -0.53 2.12 13.30
CA PHE A 102 -1.83 1.74 13.88
C PHE A 102 -1.71 0.47 14.72
N TYR A 103 -0.93 -0.48 14.25
CA TYR A 103 -0.67 -1.74 14.96
C TYR A 103 0.07 -1.50 16.29
N LEU A 104 1.09 -0.62 16.30
CA LEU A 104 1.82 -0.23 17.51
C LEU A 104 0.92 0.57 18.47
N LEU A 105 0.04 1.42 17.96
CA LEU A 105 -0.95 2.12 18.79
C LEU A 105 -1.92 1.12 19.45
N ALA A 106 -2.35 0.10 18.71
CA ALA A 106 -3.16 -0.98 19.26
C ALA A 106 -2.40 -1.78 20.32
N HIS A 107 -1.11 -2.07 20.09
CA HIS A 107 -0.25 -2.72 21.08
C HIS A 107 -0.20 -1.93 22.39
N ALA A 108 0.08 -0.62 22.31
CA ALA A 108 0.10 0.26 23.47
C ALA A 108 -1.25 0.28 24.19
N GLY A 109 -2.36 0.35 23.44
CA GLY A 109 -3.71 0.27 24.00
C GLY A 109 -4.00 -1.04 24.73
N VAL A 110 -3.56 -2.17 24.17
CA VAL A 110 -3.67 -3.49 24.83
C VAL A 110 -2.86 -3.53 26.12
N LEU A 111 -1.62 -3.02 26.12
CA LEU A 111 -0.80 -2.97 27.33
C LEU A 111 -1.45 -2.12 28.44
N VAL A 112 -1.98 -0.95 28.09
CA VAL A 112 -2.73 -0.09 29.04
C VAL A 112 -3.96 -0.81 29.56
N GLY A 113 -4.77 -1.41 28.66
CA GLY A 113 -5.97 -2.15 29.06
C GLY A 113 -5.65 -3.30 30.02
N ARG A 114 -4.56 -4.04 29.78
CA ARG A 114 -4.07 -5.10 30.67
C ARG A 114 -3.62 -4.56 32.02
N ALA A 115 -2.90 -3.44 32.04
CA ALA A 115 -2.50 -2.77 33.28
C ALA A 115 -3.71 -2.32 34.12
N LEU A 116 -4.85 -2.05 33.47
CA LEU A 116 -6.13 -1.72 34.11
C LEU A 116 -6.99 -2.95 34.45
N GLY A 117 -6.45 -4.18 34.31
CA GLY A 117 -7.14 -5.43 34.64
C GLY A 117 -7.91 -6.08 33.49
N GLY A 118 -7.77 -5.60 32.26
CA GLY A 118 -8.36 -6.19 31.07
C GLY A 118 -7.72 -7.52 30.64
N GLY A 119 -8.53 -8.42 30.07
CA GLY A 119 -8.12 -9.80 29.73
C GLY A 119 -7.56 -10.01 28.32
N THR A 120 -7.46 -8.97 27.48
CA THR A 120 -6.97 -9.13 26.09
C THR A 120 -5.49 -9.53 26.06
N ALA A 121 -5.14 -10.52 25.25
CA ALA A 121 -3.75 -10.95 25.11
C ALA A 121 -2.91 -9.92 24.35
N ALA A 122 -1.69 -9.68 24.81
CA ALA A 122 -0.70 -8.86 24.13
C ALA A 122 0.19 -9.75 23.24
N ASP A 123 -0.43 -10.46 22.31
CA ASP A 123 0.19 -11.52 21.49
C ASP A 123 0.45 -11.11 20.03
N GLY A 124 -0.01 -9.92 19.64
CA GLY A 124 0.07 -9.44 18.27
C GLY A 124 -0.98 -10.01 17.32
N PHE A 125 -1.85 -10.91 17.77
CA PHE A 125 -2.91 -11.55 16.96
C PHE A 125 -4.31 -11.19 17.42
N SER A 126 -4.48 -10.85 18.70
CA SER A 126 -5.76 -10.51 19.28
C SER A 126 -6.51 -9.45 18.49
N TRP A 127 -7.84 -9.44 18.62
CA TRP A 127 -8.73 -8.59 17.82
C TRP A 127 -8.27 -7.12 17.65
N PRO A 128 -7.74 -6.40 18.67
CA PRO A 128 -7.28 -5.02 18.47
C PRO A 128 -6.20 -4.86 17.40
N TYR A 129 -5.28 -5.82 17.27
CA TYR A 129 -4.21 -5.82 16.27
C TYR A 129 -4.77 -6.01 14.86
N VAL A 130 -5.62 -7.02 14.70
CA VAL A 130 -6.30 -7.31 13.42
C VAL A 130 -7.18 -6.13 13.02
N ALA A 131 -7.97 -5.59 13.94
CA ALA A 131 -8.80 -4.42 13.70
C ALA A 131 -7.97 -3.21 13.27
N ALA A 132 -6.83 -2.94 13.92
CA ALA A 132 -5.96 -1.83 13.55
C ALA A 132 -5.45 -1.95 12.11
N VAL A 133 -5.03 -3.14 11.68
CA VAL A 133 -4.62 -3.41 10.29
C VAL A 133 -5.79 -3.16 9.34
N CYS A 134 -6.95 -3.78 9.59
CA CYS A 134 -8.11 -3.69 8.71
C CYS A 134 -8.65 -2.25 8.57
N TYR A 135 -8.80 -1.53 9.68
CA TYR A 135 -9.27 -0.14 9.65
C TYR A 135 -8.22 0.81 9.09
N SER A 136 -6.93 0.58 9.33
CA SER A 136 -5.89 1.40 8.70
C SER A 136 -5.86 1.25 7.18
N SER A 137 -6.06 0.04 6.63
CA SER A 137 -6.27 -0.15 5.19
C SER A 137 -7.45 0.65 4.67
N ALA A 138 -8.60 0.62 5.35
CA ALA A 138 -9.76 1.42 4.96
C ALA A 138 -9.44 2.93 5.00
N LEU A 139 -8.70 3.40 6.00
CA LEU A 139 -8.26 4.81 6.09
C LEU A 139 -7.29 5.18 4.96
N TYR A 140 -6.33 4.32 4.62
CA TYR A 140 -5.45 4.55 3.48
C TYR A 140 -6.22 4.56 2.16
N GLY A 141 -7.17 3.64 1.97
CA GLY A 141 -8.08 3.65 0.82
C GLY A 141 -8.83 4.97 0.68
N LEU A 142 -9.40 5.49 1.78
CA LEU A 142 -10.02 6.83 1.79
C LEU A 142 -9.01 7.94 1.45
N ALA A 143 -7.82 7.92 2.05
CA ALA A 143 -6.79 8.92 1.76
C ALA A 143 -6.41 8.92 0.27
N GLY A 144 -6.28 7.74 -0.34
CA GLY A 144 -6.09 7.59 -1.79
C GLY A 144 -7.23 8.19 -2.60
N LEU A 145 -8.48 7.88 -2.24
CA LEU A 145 -9.67 8.44 -2.91
C LEU A 145 -9.73 9.98 -2.81
N LEU A 146 -9.37 10.54 -1.66
CA LEU A 146 -9.32 12.00 -1.48
C LEU A 146 -8.19 12.63 -2.30
N LEU A 147 -7.04 11.96 -2.46
CA LEU A 147 -5.97 12.42 -3.34
C LEU A 147 -6.40 12.37 -4.82
N VAL A 148 -7.13 11.33 -5.24
CA VAL A 148 -7.71 11.26 -6.59
C VAL A 148 -8.73 12.39 -6.79
N HIS A 149 -9.63 12.61 -5.83
CA HIS A 149 -10.59 13.71 -5.86
C HIS A 149 -9.90 15.07 -6.02
N ASP A 150 -8.90 15.35 -5.17
CA ASP A 150 -8.15 16.59 -5.22
C ASP A 150 -7.40 16.75 -6.55
N THR A 151 -6.86 15.65 -7.10
CA THR A 151 -6.23 15.62 -8.42
C THR A 151 -7.22 16.02 -9.53
N LEU A 152 -8.42 15.42 -9.55
CA LEU A 152 -9.47 15.76 -10.53
C LEU A 152 -9.90 17.22 -10.43
N ARG A 153 -10.02 17.75 -9.20
CA ARG A 153 -10.42 19.15 -8.97
C ARG A 153 -9.33 20.14 -9.39
N ARG A 154 -8.08 19.92 -8.99
CA ARG A 154 -6.97 20.87 -9.19
C ARG A 154 -6.33 20.79 -10.56
N HIS A 155 -6.14 19.57 -11.06
CA HIS A 155 -5.40 19.33 -12.31
C HIS A 155 -6.33 18.95 -13.47
N GLY A 156 -7.45 18.29 -13.19
CA GLY A 156 -8.46 17.97 -14.20
C GLY A 156 -9.50 19.07 -14.43
N ALA A 157 -9.56 20.09 -13.56
CA ALA A 157 -10.59 21.13 -13.56
C ALA A 157 -12.04 20.59 -13.59
N ILE A 158 -12.26 19.37 -13.10
CA ILE A 158 -13.58 18.71 -13.13
C ILE A 158 -14.47 19.33 -12.05
N PRO A 159 -15.64 19.92 -12.37
CA PRO A 159 -16.50 20.57 -11.39
C PRO A 159 -17.21 19.58 -10.45
N GLU A 160 -17.76 20.09 -9.33
CA GLU A 160 -18.71 19.33 -8.51
C GLU A 160 -20.11 19.35 -9.15
N PRO A 161 -20.93 18.29 -8.97
CA PRO A 161 -20.65 17.05 -8.23
C PRO A 161 -19.88 15.99 -9.03
N ALA A 162 -19.52 16.26 -10.28
CA ALA A 162 -18.95 15.26 -11.19
C ALA A 162 -17.64 14.63 -10.66
N ALA A 163 -16.75 15.42 -10.05
CA ALA A 163 -15.53 14.88 -9.45
C ALA A 163 -15.83 13.90 -8.29
N SER A 164 -16.76 14.24 -7.40
CA SER A 164 -17.16 13.37 -6.29
C SER A 164 -17.87 12.11 -6.76
N LEU A 165 -18.74 12.23 -7.77
CA LEU A 165 -19.42 11.08 -8.38
C LEU A 165 -18.43 10.15 -9.09
N ALA A 166 -17.42 10.69 -9.78
CA ALA A 166 -16.39 9.88 -10.43
C ALA A 166 -15.57 9.09 -9.40
N VAL A 167 -15.17 9.70 -8.29
CA VAL A 167 -14.43 9.02 -7.21
C VAL A 167 -15.32 8.03 -6.47
N GLY A 168 -16.60 8.37 -6.23
CA GLY A 168 -17.59 7.45 -5.68
C GLY A 168 -17.80 6.23 -6.57
N ALA A 169 -17.89 6.42 -7.90
CA ALA A 169 -17.99 5.33 -8.86
C ALA A 169 -16.72 4.47 -8.89
N LEU A 170 -15.53 5.08 -8.91
CA LEU A 170 -14.26 4.36 -8.79
C LEU A 170 -14.24 3.49 -7.52
N TRP A 171 -14.75 4.00 -6.41
CA TRP A 171 -14.75 3.27 -5.15
C TRP A 171 -15.80 2.16 -5.09
N LEU A 172 -17.05 2.46 -5.43
CA LEU A 172 -18.19 1.56 -5.24
C LEU A 172 -18.44 0.62 -6.41
N ALA A 173 -17.99 0.96 -7.63
CA ALA A 173 -18.18 0.16 -8.84
C ALA A 173 -16.93 -0.62 -9.26
N THR A 174 -15.94 -0.74 -8.36
CA THR A 174 -14.76 -1.58 -8.56
C THR A 174 -14.53 -2.48 -7.34
N PRO A 175 -13.59 -3.45 -7.40
CA PRO A 175 -13.24 -4.26 -6.23
C PRO A 175 -12.66 -3.49 -5.05
N LEU A 176 -12.42 -2.17 -5.17
CA LEU A 176 -11.84 -1.37 -4.09
C LEU A 176 -12.69 -1.42 -2.82
N LEU A 177 -14.03 -1.33 -2.92
CA LEU A 177 -14.89 -1.45 -1.75
C LEU A 177 -14.71 -2.81 -1.04
N TYR A 178 -14.58 -3.89 -1.81
CA TYR A 178 -14.32 -5.23 -1.27
C TYR A 178 -13.00 -5.27 -0.49
N TYR A 179 -11.93 -4.73 -1.05
CA TYR A 179 -10.62 -4.67 -0.40
C TYR A 179 -10.50 -3.61 0.70
N MET A 180 -11.51 -2.76 0.89
CA MET A 180 -11.58 -1.84 2.03
C MET A 180 -12.47 -2.39 3.16
N THR A 181 -13.35 -3.36 2.87
CA THR A 181 -14.37 -3.83 3.82
C THR A 181 -14.29 -5.32 4.10
N VAL A 182 -14.37 -6.18 3.08
CA VAL A 182 -14.46 -7.64 3.24
C VAL A 182 -13.08 -8.29 3.35
N ALA A 183 -12.09 -7.80 2.60
CA ALA A 183 -10.72 -8.31 2.60
C ALA A 183 -9.70 -7.17 2.84
N PRO A 184 -9.81 -6.45 3.98
CA PRO A 184 -9.06 -5.22 4.23
C PRO A 184 -7.57 -5.45 4.52
N ALA A 185 -7.16 -6.67 4.86
CA ALA A 185 -5.76 -7.01 5.10
C ALA A 185 -4.98 -7.34 3.82
N PHE A 186 -5.54 -7.06 2.63
CA PHE A 186 -4.78 -7.09 1.37
C PHE A 186 -4.04 -5.77 1.13
N SER A 187 -3.02 -5.81 0.26
CA SER A 187 -2.22 -4.64 -0.15
C SER A 187 -2.98 -3.62 -1.02
N HIS A 188 -4.18 -3.93 -1.51
CA HIS A 188 -4.86 -3.12 -2.54
C HIS A 188 -5.25 -1.71 -2.07
N ALA A 189 -5.76 -1.54 -0.85
CA ALA A 189 -6.11 -0.21 -0.35
C ALA A 189 -4.85 0.67 -0.13
N ALA A 190 -3.77 0.06 0.39
CA ALA A 190 -2.47 0.68 0.51
C ALA A 190 -1.86 1.05 -0.85
N SER A 191 -2.05 0.21 -1.87
CA SER A 191 -1.61 0.44 -3.25
C SER A 191 -2.33 1.64 -3.87
N VAL A 192 -3.66 1.72 -3.74
CA VAL A 192 -4.44 2.88 -4.18
C VAL A 192 -3.93 4.17 -3.54
N PHE A 193 -3.65 4.14 -2.23
CA PHE A 193 -3.06 5.28 -1.53
C PHE A 193 -1.69 5.67 -2.10
N ALA A 194 -0.76 4.72 -2.18
CA ALA A 194 0.62 4.99 -2.58
C ALA A 194 0.72 5.49 -4.02
N VAL A 195 -0.03 4.89 -4.95
CA VAL A 195 -0.09 5.31 -6.36
C VAL A 195 -0.79 6.67 -6.50
N ALA A 196 -1.90 6.90 -5.79
CA ALA A 196 -2.57 8.21 -5.82
C ALA A 196 -1.66 9.32 -5.26
N LEU A 197 -0.90 9.03 -4.19
CA LEU A 197 0.08 9.96 -3.63
C LEU A 197 1.21 10.27 -4.62
N LEU A 198 1.74 9.26 -5.30
CA LEU A 198 2.75 9.42 -6.34
C LEU A 198 2.25 10.33 -7.47
N VAL A 199 1.06 10.05 -8.01
CA VAL A 199 0.45 10.85 -9.09
C VAL A 199 0.20 12.28 -8.61
N TRP A 200 -0.36 12.45 -7.42
CA TRP A 200 -0.65 13.76 -6.83
C TRP A 200 0.61 14.60 -6.62
N LEU A 201 1.67 14.02 -6.05
CA LEU A 201 2.96 14.70 -5.87
C LEU A 201 3.65 14.98 -7.20
N GLY A 202 3.60 14.05 -8.15
CA GLY A 202 4.15 14.21 -9.48
C GLY A 202 3.51 15.38 -10.25
N LEU A 203 2.17 15.47 -10.23
CA LEU A 203 1.44 16.58 -10.83
C LEU A 203 1.70 17.89 -10.11
N ARG A 204 1.71 17.88 -8.77
CA ARG A 204 2.03 19.07 -7.96
C ARG A 204 3.44 19.60 -8.29
N ALA A 205 4.44 18.74 -8.38
CA ALA A 205 5.80 19.11 -8.75
C ALA A 205 5.86 19.63 -10.20
N ALA A 206 5.09 19.03 -11.12
CA ALA A 206 5.07 19.44 -12.51
C ALA A 206 4.40 20.81 -12.72
N THR A 207 3.32 21.13 -12.03
CA THR A 207 2.57 22.37 -12.30
C THR A 207 3.12 23.61 -11.59
N ARG A 208 4.00 23.45 -10.61
CA ARG A 208 4.59 24.58 -9.87
C ARG A 208 5.83 25.12 -10.57
N ALA A 209 5.87 26.43 -10.80
CA ALA A 209 7.01 27.07 -11.48
C ALA A 209 8.31 26.92 -10.68
N GLU A 210 8.23 27.09 -9.36
CA GLU A 210 9.35 27.01 -8.43
C GLU A 210 9.68 25.59 -7.91
N ALA A 211 9.07 24.54 -8.46
CA ALA A 211 9.32 23.16 -8.00
C ALA A 211 10.82 22.79 -8.04
N GLY A 212 11.36 22.43 -6.89
CA GLY A 212 12.76 22.10 -6.69
C GLY A 212 13.03 20.61 -6.77
N ALA A 213 14.28 20.20 -6.54
CA ALA A 213 14.62 18.78 -6.42
C ALA A 213 13.90 18.10 -5.25
N PHE A 214 13.55 18.84 -4.20
CA PHE A 214 12.79 18.30 -3.06
C PHE A 214 11.38 17.86 -3.45
N ASP A 215 10.64 18.65 -4.26
CA ASP A 215 9.30 18.25 -4.73
C ASP A 215 9.36 16.97 -5.56
N TRP A 216 10.37 16.83 -6.41
CA TRP A 216 10.61 15.63 -7.20
C TRP A 216 11.11 14.45 -6.35
N ALA A 217 11.87 14.71 -5.28
CA ALA A 217 12.24 13.70 -4.30
C ALA A 217 11.02 13.19 -3.54
N LEU A 218 10.04 14.03 -3.20
CA LEU A 218 8.78 13.59 -2.59
C LEU A 218 7.99 12.68 -3.54
N ALA A 219 7.89 13.03 -4.82
CA ALA A 219 7.30 12.14 -5.83
C ALA A 219 8.06 10.81 -5.93
N GLY A 220 9.39 10.87 -5.93
CA GLY A 220 10.27 9.69 -5.89
C GLY A 220 10.01 8.80 -4.67
N ALA A 221 9.98 9.39 -3.48
CA ALA A 221 9.69 8.69 -2.23
C ALA A 221 8.32 8.00 -2.26
N ALA A 222 7.28 8.67 -2.79
CA ALA A 222 5.97 8.06 -2.97
C ALA A 222 5.98 6.90 -3.98
N GLY A 223 6.81 6.97 -5.03
CA GLY A 223 6.98 5.86 -5.97
C GLY A 223 7.80 4.70 -5.40
N GLY A 224 8.80 4.98 -4.56
CA GLY A 224 9.47 3.97 -3.75
C GLY A 224 8.50 3.28 -2.79
N LEU A 225 7.60 4.03 -2.15
CA LEU A 225 6.52 3.49 -1.31
C LEU A 225 5.54 2.64 -2.13
N ALA A 226 5.15 3.08 -3.34
CA ALA A 226 4.30 2.29 -4.22
C ALA A 226 4.96 0.93 -4.54
N ALA A 227 6.24 0.96 -4.92
CA ALA A 227 7.03 -0.25 -5.14
C ALA A 227 7.17 -1.13 -3.88
N LEU A 228 7.31 -0.53 -2.70
CA LEU A 228 7.34 -1.26 -1.41
C LEU A 228 6.03 -1.99 -1.14
N VAL A 229 4.89 -1.38 -1.47
CA VAL A 229 3.57 -1.99 -1.26
C VAL A 229 3.35 -3.13 -2.26
N ARG A 230 3.73 -2.89 -3.51
CA ARG A 230 3.62 -3.83 -4.64
C ARG A 230 4.70 -3.50 -5.65
N GLU A 231 5.57 -4.44 -6.00
CA GLU A 231 6.72 -4.19 -6.86
C GLU A 231 6.30 -3.66 -8.24
N GLN A 232 5.19 -4.19 -8.78
CA GLN A 232 4.64 -3.73 -10.06
C GLN A 232 4.15 -2.27 -10.03
N ASP A 233 3.76 -1.73 -8.87
CA ASP A 233 3.28 -0.35 -8.76
C ASP A 233 4.44 0.64 -8.90
N GLY A 234 5.69 0.18 -8.75
CA GLY A 234 6.88 0.97 -9.07
C GLY A 234 6.90 1.45 -10.53
N LEU A 235 6.21 0.77 -11.45
CA LEU A 235 6.09 1.21 -12.85
C LEU A 235 5.38 2.55 -12.99
N PHE A 236 4.54 2.95 -12.03
CA PHE A 236 3.89 4.26 -12.06
C PHE A 236 4.87 5.42 -11.89
N LEU A 237 6.13 5.20 -11.46
CA LEU A 237 7.19 6.23 -11.49
C LEU A 237 7.47 6.76 -12.89
N LEU A 238 7.14 6.00 -13.93
CA LEU A 238 7.25 6.46 -15.31
C LEU A 238 6.38 7.69 -15.60
N PHE A 239 5.26 7.85 -14.88
CA PHE A 239 4.38 9.00 -15.05
C PHE A 239 5.05 10.34 -14.67
N PRO A 240 5.52 10.56 -13.41
CA PRO A 240 6.26 11.78 -13.08
C PRO A 240 7.57 11.90 -13.85
N ALA A 241 8.26 10.80 -14.15
CA ALA A 241 9.46 10.83 -14.98
C ALA A 241 9.17 11.40 -16.39
N GLY A 242 8.06 10.99 -17.01
CA GLY A 242 7.61 11.53 -18.29
C GLY A 242 7.27 13.02 -18.23
N LEU A 243 6.58 13.45 -17.16
CA LEU A 243 6.30 14.87 -16.93
C LEU A 243 7.59 15.70 -16.80
N LEU A 244 8.57 15.20 -16.04
CA LEU A 244 9.86 15.86 -15.85
C LEU A 244 10.67 15.93 -17.16
N ALA A 245 10.68 14.84 -17.93
CA ALA A 245 11.35 14.78 -19.23
C ALA A 245 10.73 15.78 -20.22
N ALA A 246 9.40 15.82 -20.32
CA ALA A 246 8.68 16.78 -21.16
C ALA A 246 9.02 18.24 -20.78
N GLN A 247 9.13 18.54 -19.49
CA GLN A 247 9.57 19.86 -19.03
C GLN A 247 11.02 20.19 -19.40
N GLY A 248 11.92 19.22 -19.29
CA GLY A 248 13.32 19.40 -19.68
C GLY A 248 13.47 19.72 -21.16
N LEU A 249 12.72 19.02 -22.01
CA LEU A 249 12.70 19.23 -23.46
C LEU A 249 12.12 20.59 -23.84
N THR A 250 10.96 20.94 -23.27
CA THR A 250 10.26 22.20 -23.59
C THR A 250 10.97 23.44 -23.06
N ARG A 251 11.54 23.37 -21.85
CA ARG A 251 12.22 24.51 -21.20
C ARG A 251 13.72 24.56 -21.43
N ARG A 252 14.30 23.62 -22.20
CA ARG A 252 15.75 23.47 -22.43
C ARG A 252 16.59 23.49 -21.14
N ALA A 253 16.04 22.95 -20.05
CA ALA A 253 16.59 23.05 -18.69
C ALA A 253 17.41 21.81 -18.28
N GLY A 254 18.30 21.34 -19.15
CA GLY A 254 18.93 20.01 -19.05
C GLY A 254 19.52 19.67 -17.67
N TRP A 255 20.36 20.54 -17.10
CA TRP A 255 20.97 20.29 -15.78
C TRP A 255 19.95 20.28 -14.63
N ALA A 256 18.99 21.22 -14.64
CA ALA A 256 17.95 21.27 -13.62
C ALA A 256 17.04 20.03 -13.67
N THR A 257 16.70 19.57 -14.88
CA THR A 257 15.95 18.33 -15.11
C THR A 257 16.72 17.11 -14.62
N LEU A 258 18.02 17.02 -14.93
CA LEU A 258 18.87 15.92 -14.44
C LEU A 258 18.92 15.88 -12.91
N ARG A 259 19.17 17.03 -12.25
CA ARG A 259 19.20 17.10 -10.79
C ARG A 259 17.87 16.68 -10.15
N ARG A 260 16.74 17.11 -10.71
CA ARG A 260 15.40 16.71 -10.25
C ARG A 260 15.16 15.22 -10.45
N GLY A 261 15.60 14.66 -11.59
CA GLY A 261 15.48 13.24 -11.90
C GLY A 261 16.33 12.37 -10.99
N LEU A 262 17.56 12.79 -10.70
CA LEU A 262 18.43 12.13 -9.73
C LEU A 262 17.84 12.17 -8.32
N ALA A 263 17.28 13.30 -7.90
CA ALA A 263 16.63 13.42 -6.59
C ALA A 263 15.39 12.50 -6.49
N MET A 264 14.58 12.42 -7.54
CA MET A 264 13.45 11.50 -7.62
C MET A 264 13.89 10.04 -7.56
N GLY A 265 14.86 9.64 -8.38
CA GLY A 265 15.38 8.27 -8.40
C GLY A 265 16.05 7.86 -7.09
N ALA A 266 16.86 8.74 -6.50
CA ALA A 266 17.52 8.49 -5.22
C ALA A 266 16.51 8.34 -4.08
N ALA A 267 15.48 9.19 -4.02
CA ALA A 267 14.44 9.09 -3.00
C ALA A 267 13.59 7.81 -3.17
N ALA A 268 13.26 7.42 -4.41
CA ALA A 268 12.59 6.16 -4.69
C ALA A 268 13.41 4.95 -4.23
N GLY A 269 14.70 4.92 -4.58
CA GLY A 269 15.61 3.85 -4.16
C GLY A 269 15.81 3.80 -2.64
N LEU A 270 15.91 4.96 -1.97
CA LEU A 270 16.06 5.03 -0.51
C LEU A 270 14.82 4.51 0.21
N VAL A 271 13.62 4.89 -0.25
CA VAL A 271 12.37 4.39 0.34
C VAL A 271 12.19 2.90 0.05
N PHE A 272 12.59 2.41 -1.13
CA PHE A 272 12.50 0.98 -1.46
C PHE A 272 13.57 0.11 -0.78
N LEU A 273 14.63 0.71 -0.23
CA LEU A 273 15.76 0.00 0.36
C LEU A 273 15.38 -1.05 1.41
N PRO A 274 14.43 -0.81 2.35
CA PRO A 274 14.01 -1.82 3.32
C PRO A 274 13.52 -3.12 2.66
N GLN A 275 12.92 -3.06 1.47
CA GLN A 275 12.48 -4.26 0.74
C GLN A 275 13.65 -5.08 0.22
N LEU A 276 14.70 -4.42 -0.26
CA LEU A 276 15.92 -5.12 -0.69
C LEU A 276 16.61 -5.81 0.49
N LEU A 277 16.58 -5.17 1.67
CA LEU A 277 17.10 -5.77 2.91
C LEU A 277 16.23 -6.95 3.36
N ALA A 278 14.90 -6.81 3.33
CA ALA A 278 13.97 -7.90 3.65
C ALA A 278 14.19 -9.10 2.72
N TYR A 279 14.30 -8.88 1.41
CA TYR A 279 14.63 -9.95 0.46
C TYR A 279 15.97 -10.59 0.76
N ARG A 280 17.02 -9.80 1.04
CA ARG A 280 18.32 -10.37 1.35
C ARG A 280 18.28 -11.28 2.57
N THR A 281 17.50 -10.91 3.59
CA THR A 281 17.31 -11.73 4.80
C THR A 281 16.48 -12.98 4.53
N LEU A 282 15.40 -12.86 3.74
CA LEU A 282 14.48 -13.95 3.45
C LEU A 282 15.02 -14.96 2.43
N THR A 283 15.57 -14.48 1.33
CA THR A 283 15.93 -15.30 0.16
C THR A 283 17.44 -15.45 -0.05
N GLY A 284 18.26 -14.71 0.71
CA GLY A 284 19.71 -14.64 0.53
C GLY A 284 20.14 -13.65 -0.56
N ARG A 285 19.18 -12.98 -1.23
CA ARG A 285 19.41 -12.16 -2.42
C ARG A 285 18.57 -10.89 -2.38
N PRO A 286 18.97 -9.80 -3.05
CA PRO A 286 18.17 -8.57 -3.12
C PRO A 286 17.02 -8.71 -4.15
N SER A 287 16.30 -9.82 -4.14
CA SER A 287 15.21 -10.13 -5.08
C SER A 287 14.15 -11.03 -4.44
N PRO A 288 12.90 -11.01 -4.94
CA PRO A 288 11.84 -11.91 -4.49
C PRO A 288 12.23 -13.39 -4.62
N SER A 289 11.44 -14.24 -3.96
CA SER A 289 11.56 -15.70 -4.10
C SER A 289 11.57 -16.13 -5.57
N ARG A 290 12.40 -17.11 -5.90
CA ARG A 290 12.46 -17.68 -7.25
C ARG A 290 11.12 -18.29 -7.68
N LEU A 291 10.29 -18.68 -6.73
CA LEU A 291 8.94 -19.19 -6.98
C LEU A 291 8.00 -18.12 -7.53
N VAL A 292 8.20 -16.84 -7.16
CA VAL A 292 7.48 -15.70 -7.74
C VAL A 292 8.04 -15.36 -9.11
N ALA A 293 9.37 -15.30 -9.25
CA ALA A 293 10.02 -14.94 -10.50
C ALA A 293 9.66 -15.85 -11.68
N ARG A 294 9.29 -17.13 -11.41
CA ARG A 294 8.84 -18.07 -12.44
C ARG A 294 7.38 -17.88 -12.88
N LYS A 295 6.57 -17.09 -12.17
CA LYS A 295 5.16 -16.84 -12.54
C LYS A 295 5.01 -15.94 -13.77
N MET A 296 6.01 -15.12 -14.09
CA MET A 296 6.05 -14.32 -15.31
C MET A 296 7.07 -14.91 -16.31
N SER A 297 6.61 -15.85 -17.13
CA SER A 297 7.38 -16.38 -18.26
C SER A 297 7.00 -15.62 -19.54
N TRP A 298 7.78 -14.60 -19.89
CA TRP A 298 7.57 -13.82 -21.13
C TRP A 298 7.67 -14.68 -22.39
N SER A 299 8.44 -15.76 -22.34
CA SER A 299 8.63 -16.72 -23.44
C SER A 299 7.60 -17.84 -23.48
N SER A 300 6.69 -17.93 -22.51
CA SER A 300 5.62 -18.93 -22.48
C SER A 300 4.34 -18.33 -21.88
N PRO A 301 3.67 -17.43 -22.62
CA PRO A 301 2.49 -16.77 -22.11
C PRO A 301 1.31 -17.75 -22.11
N HIS A 302 0.74 -18.01 -20.93
CA HIS A 302 -0.39 -18.93 -20.74
C HIS A 302 -1.76 -18.28 -21.09
N LEU A 303 -1.84 -17.54 -22.21
CA LEU A 303 -2.98 -16.69 -22.58
C LEU A 303 -4.33 -17.43 -22.66
N LEU A 304 -4.31 -18.70 -23.07
CA LEU A 304 -5.51 -19.52 -23.25
C LEU A 304 -5.82 -20.43 -22.06
N GLN A 305 -4.92 -20.55 -21.08
CA GLN A 305 -5.10 -21.42 -19.91
C GLN A 305 -5.83 -20.73 -18.74
N VAL A 306 -6.12 -19.44 -18.90
CA VAL A 306 -6.85 -18.59 -17.93
C VAL A 306 -8.24 -18.18 -18.43
N LEU A 307 -8.70 -18.76 -19.54
CA LEU A 307 -10.10 -18.75 -19.99
C LEU A 307 -10.82 -19.99 -19.44
#